data_AF-A0A935R098-F1
#
_entry.id   AF-A0A935R098-F1
#
_cell.length_a   1.000
_cell.length_b   1.000
_cell.length_c   1.000
_cell.angle_alpha   90.00
_cell.angle_beta   90.00
_cell.angle_gamma   90.00
#
_symmetry.space_group_name_H-M   'P 1'
#
loop_
_entity.id
_entity.type
_entity.pdbx_description
1 polymer ?
#
loop_
_entity_poly.entity_id
_entity_poly.type
_entity_poly.pdbx_seq_one_letter_code
_entity_poly.pdbx_strand_id
1 'polypeptide(L)' 'MLELTAPYGAEDYLYAVAVFPQGKKLIIVEVAGEVTAYEARRAAVLQAITEGGV' A
#
# COMPACT_ATOMS: atom_id res chain seq x y z
N MET A 1 19.59 -12.48 3.45
CA MET A 1 18.44 -11.64 3.10
C MET A 1 18.76 -10.26 3.65
N LEU A 2 19.03 -9.27 2.80
CA LEU A 2 19.25 -7.88 3.25
C LEU A 2 17.90 -7.19 3.32
N GLU A 3 17.50 -6.79 4.51
CA GLU A 3 16.27 -6.04 4.76
C GLU A 3 16.61 -4.54 4.63
N LEU A 4 16.19 -3.94 3.51
CA LEU A 4 16.50 -2.54 3.15
C LEU A 4 15.47 -1.53 3.68
N THR A 5 14.52 -1.97 4.50
CA THR A 5 13.53 -1.08 5.09
C THR A 5 14.17 -0.33 6.25
N ALA A 6 14.23 1.00 6.12
CA ALA A 6 14.55 1.86 7.25
C ALA A 6 13.56 1.57 8.40
N PRO A 7 14.01 1.57 9.66
CA PRO A 7 13.10 1.44 10.80
C PRO A 7 12.06 2.55 10.72
N TYR A 8 10.77 2.19 10.77
CA TYR A 8 9.66 3.13 10.80
C TYR A 8 8.80 2.90 12.04
N GLY A 9 8.28 3.99 12.60
CA GLY A 9 7.38 4.02 13.74
C GLY A 9 5.91 4.14 13.36
N ALA A 10 5.05 3.88 14.34
CA ALA A 10 3.59 3.99 14.20
C ALA A 10 3.13 5.41 13.78
N GLU A 11 3.85 6.45 14.25
CA GLU A 11 3.57 7.85 13.95
C GLU A 11 4.27 8.37 12.68
N ASP A 12 5.06 7.53 12.02
CA ASP A 12 5.73 7.94 10.78
C ASP A 12 4.69 8.16 9.69
N TYR A 13 4.94 9.18 8.87
CA TYR A 13 4.06 9.53 7.77
C TYR A 13 4.44 8.73 6.53
N LEU A 14 3.48 7.97 6.00
CA LEU A 14 3.63 7.23 4.76
C LEU A 14 2.97 8.02 3.62
N TYR A 15 3.71 8.12 2.50
CA TYR A 15 3.16 8.53 1.22
C TYR A 15 3.25 7.36 0.25
N ALA A 16 2.11 6.93 -0.29
CA ALA A 16 2.02 5.81 -1.22
C ALA A 16 1.30 6.23 -2.50
N VAL A 17 1.81 5.78 -3.64
CA VAL A 17 1.21 6.00 -4.96
C VAL A 17 1.12 4.65 -5.67
N ALA A 18 -0.07 4.32 -6.15
CA ALA A 18 -0.31 3.17 -7.02
C ALA A 18 -0.72 3.66 -8.42
N VAL A 19 -0.11 3.09 -9.45
CA VAL A 19 -0.38 3.43 -10.85
C VAL A 19 -0.87 2.19 -11.59
N PHE A 20 -2.06 2.27 -12.17
CA PHE A 20 -2.67 1.18 -12.94
C PHE A 20 -2.83 1.61 -14.40
N PRO A 21 -2.10 0.99 -15.34
CA PRO A 21 -2.36 1.17 -16.76
C PRO A 21 -3.64 0.44 -17.17
N GLN A 22 -4.59 1.15 -17.79
CA GLN A 22 -5.83 0.59 -18.32
C GLN A 22 -6.05 1.05 -19.77
N GLY A 23 -5.53 0.27 -20.71
CA GLY A 23 -5.55 0.61 -22.13
C GLY A 23 -4.76 1.90 -22.42
N LYS A 24 -5.45 2.96 -22.87
CA LYS A 24 -4.86 4.28 -23.13
C LYS A 24 -4.97 5.25 -21.94
N LYS A 25 -5.38 4.77 -20.77
CA LYS A 25 -5.53 5.58 -19.55
C LYS A 25 -4.57 5.11 -18.46
N LEU A 26 -4.18 6.04 -17.59
CA LEU A 26 -3.48 5.77 -16.35
C LEU A 26 -4.42 6.14 -15.20
N ILE A 27 -4.62 5.22 -14.26
CA ILE A 27 -5.30 5.49 -13.00
C ILE A 27 -4.21 5.66 -11.94
N ILE A 28 -4.19 6.81 -11.29
CA ILE A 28 -3.25 7.13 -10.22
C ILE A 28 -4.06 7.22 -8.93
N VAL A 29 -3.65 6.45 -7.93
CA VAL A 29 -4.23 6.47 -6.60
C VAL A 29 -3.14 6.91 -5.64
N GLU A 30 -3.39 8.01 -4.93
CA GLU A 30 -2.47 8.55 -3.93
C GLU A 30 -3.09 8.43 -2.54
N VAL A 31 -2.23 8.14 -1.58
CA VAL A 31 -2.60 7.90 -0.20
C VAL A 31 -1.49 8.47 0.69
N ALA A 32 -1.89 9.28 1.68
CA ALA A 32 -0.98 9.94 2.60
C ALA A 32 -1.56 9.87 4.02
N GLY A 33 -0.74 9.50 4.99
CA GLY A 33 -1.17 9.41 6.39
C GLY A 33 -0.17 8.69 7.28
N GLU A 34 -0.46 8.62 8.57
CA GLU A 34 0.35 7.86 9.53
C GLU A 34 0.32 6.36 9.24
N VAL A 35 1.44 5.66 9.52
CA VAL A 35 1.57 4.20 9.36
C VAL A 35 0.45 3.44 10.09
N THR A 36 0.05 3.90 11.27
CA THR A 36 -1.07 3.34 12.06
C THR A 36 -2.39 3.27 11.28
N ALA A 37 -2.65 4.23 10.40
CA ALA A 37 -3.86 4.26 9.58
C ALA A 37 -3.90 3.11 8.56
N TYR A 38 -2.74 2.53 8.23
CA TYR A 38 -2.59 1.46 7.22
C TYR A 38 -2.52 0.06 7.81
N GLU A 39 -1.98 -0.09 9.03
CA GLU A 39 -1.88 -1.41 9.69
C GLU A 39 -3.26 -2.07 9.86
N ALA A 40 -4.28 -1.29 10.21
CA ALA A 40 -5.63 -1.79 10.49
C ALA A 40 -6.29 -2.50 9.28
N ARG A 41 -5.80 -2.26 8.06
CA ARG A 41 -6.36 -2.86 6.84
C ARG A 41 -5.41 -3.81 6.12
N ARG A 42 -4.19 -4.00 6.61
CA ARG A 42 -3.19 -4.86 5.97
C ARG A 42 -3.72 -6.29 5.78
N ALA A 43 -4.37 -6.85 6.79
CA ALA A 43 -4.99 -8.18 6.71
C ALA A 43 -6.10 -8.25 5.65
N ALA A 44 -6.99 -7.24 5.60
CA ALA A 44 -8.07 -7.16 4.62
C ALA A 44 -7.57 -6.96 3.19
N VAL A 45 -6.51 -6.17 3.00
CA VAL A 45 -5.87 -5.96 1.69
C VAL A 45 -5.19 -7.24 1.21
N LEU A 46 -4.44 -7.93 2.09
CA LEU A 46 -3.83 -9.22 1.76
C LEU A 46 -4.89 -10.27 1.41
N GLN A 47 -6.00 -10.32 2.17
CA GLN A 47 -7.13 -11.17 1.86
C GLN A 47 -7.71 -10.85 0.47
N ALA A 48 -7.99 -9.58 0.16
CA ALA A 48 -8.53 -9.18 -1.14
C ALA A 48 -7.59 -9.50 -2.32
N ILE A 49 -6.27 -9.39 -2.14
CA ILE A 49 -5.29 -9.80 -3.16
C ILE A 49 -5.30 -11.33 -3.37
N THR A 50 -5.46 -12.09 -2.28
CA THR A 50 -5.45 -13.56 -2.32
C THR A 50 -6.75 -14.12 -2.88
N GLU A 51 -7.88 -13.49 -2.59
CA GLU A 51 -9.22 -13.90 -3.05
C GLU A 51 -9.58 -13.33 -4.43
N GLY A 52 -9.01 -12.19 -4.82
CA GLY A 52 -9.20 -11.58 -6.14
C GLY A 52 -8.19 -12.02 -7.19
N GLY A 53 -7.23 -12.88 -6.82
CA GLY A 53 -6.30 -13.53 -7.73
C GLY A 53 -6.88 -14.84 -8.25
N VAL A 54 -7.39 -14.80 -9.49
CA VAL A 54 -8.12 -15.82 -10.28
C VAL A 54 -9.64 -15.67 -10.23
#